data_AF-A0A4R2P2J2-F1
#
_entry.id   AF-A0A4R2P2J2-F1
#
_cell.length_a   1.000
_cell.length_b   1.000
_cell.length_c   1.000
_cell.angle_alpha   90.00
_cell.angle_beta   90.00
_cell.angle_gamma   90.00
#
_symmetry.space_group_name_H-M   'P 1'
#
loop_
_entity.id
_entity.type
_entity.pdbx_description
1 polymer ?
#
loop_
_entity_poly.entity_id
_entity_poly.type
_entity_poly.pdbx_seq_one_letter_code
_entity_poly.pdbx_strand_id
1 'polypeptide(L)'
;MTYFCFSDAKVQEMASLKKVLRKKKYVRIKLRKMITNHLEVSAKINGVEGTFILDTGASNSCVGLDLLERFKLISEESEVKAAGAGATDMETYKSINNNLKIGDWKLKSCDLVLFDLMHVNTALTQHNAEKVDGIIGADVLEKGKAFIDYDKKVLYLKKSKKKKQRTLSLPF
;
A
#
# COMPACT_ATOMS: atom_id res chain seq x y z
N MET A 1 48.42 0.43 32.19
CA MET A 1 47.65 -0.04 31.02
C MET A 1 46.35 -0.62 31.56
N THR A 2 45.33 0.21 31.70
CA THR A 2 44.10 -0.09 32.44
C THR A 2 43.20 -1.00 31.61
N TYR A 3 42.92 -2.19 32.12
CA TYR A 3 41.86 -3.07 31.64
C TYR A 3 40.50 -2.40 31.89
N PHE A 4 39.74 -2.11 30.84
CA PHE A 4 38.32 -1.80 30.99
C PHE A 4 37.54 -3.12 31.13
N CYS A 5 37.27 -3.48 32.37
CA CYS A 5 36.28 -4.48 32.73
C CYS A 5 34.89 -3.82 32.59
N PHE A 6 34.09 -4.25 31.61
CA PHE A 6 32.67 -3.91 31.58
C PHE A 6 31.95 -4.87 32.55
N SER A 7 31.83 -4.42 33.80
CA SER A 7 30.92 -5.00 34.79
C SER A 7 29.46 -4.63 34.47
N ASP A 8 28.59 -5.64 34.44
CA ASP A 8 27.16 -5.57 34.73
C ASP A 8 26.32 -4.49 34.02
N ALA A 9 26.23 -4.58 32.69
CA ALA A 9 25.05 -4.12 31.99
C ALA A 9 24.25 -5.34 31.54
N LYS A 10 23.05 -5.54 32.11
CA LYS A 10 22.01 -6.37 31.48
C LYS A 10 21.87 -5.93 30.03
N VAL A 11 22.46 -6.67 29.10
CA VAL A 11 22.14 -6.56 27.68
C VAL A 11 20.69 -7.00 27.55
N GLN A 12 19.79 -6.04 27.68
CA GLN A 12 18.37 -6.25 27.47
C GLN A 12 18.24 -6.74 26.03
N GLU A 13 17.95 -8.03 25.86
CA GLU A 13 17.83 -8.69 24.56
C GLU A 13 16.86 -7.87 23.69
N MET A 14 17.41 -7.02 22.81
CA MET A 14 16.60 -6.20 21.93
C MET A 14 15.88 -7.14 20.98
N ALA A 15 14.57 -7.29 21.19
CA ALA A 15 13.75 -8.12 20.33
C ALA A 15 13.92 -7.65 18.87
N SER A 16 14.37 -8.56 18.00
CA SER A 16 14.56 -8.23 16.58
C SER A 16 13.30 -7.57 16.00
N LEU A 17 13.47 -6.59 15.11
CA LEU A 17 12.35 -5.87 14.48
C LEU A 17 11.30 -6.84 13.92
N LYS A 18 11.74 -7.96 13.33
CA LYS A 18 10.88 -9.05 12.84
C LYS A 18 9.99 -9.64 13.96
N LYS A 19 10.56 -9.92 15.15
CA LYS A 19 9.84 -10.44 16.32
C LYS A 19 8.81 -9.42 16.82
N VAL A 20 9.19 -8.13 16.87
CA VAL A 20 8.31 -7.04 17.30
C VAL A 20 7.13 -6.85 16.34
N LEU A 21 7.39 -6.77 15.03
CA LEU A 21 6.35 -6.58 14.02
C LEU A 21 5.38 -7.77 13.99
N ARG A 22 5.89 -9.01 14.10
CA ARG A 22 5.05 -10.21 14.22
C ARG A 22 4.13 -10.14 15.44
N LYS A 23 4.66 -9.81 16.62
CA LYS A 23 3.87 -9.65 17.86
C LYS A 23 2.81 -8.55 17.71
N LYS A 24 3.13 -7.47 16.99
CA LYS A 24 2.21 -6.36 16.70
C LYS A 24 1.21 -6.66 15.56
N LYS A 25 1.14 -7.90 15.06
CA LYS A 25 0.22 -8.39 14.01
C LYS A 25 0.42 -7.70 12.65
N TYR A 26 1.67 -7.40 12.31
CA TYR A 26 2.01 -7.00 10.96
C TYR A 26 2.04 -8.21 10.02
N VAL A 27 1.50 -8.03 8.83
CA VAL A 27 1.66 -8.91 7.67
C VAL A 27 2.94 -8.51 6.96
N ARG A 28 3.77 -9.49 6.61
CA ARG A 28 4.96 -9.29 5.80
C ARG A 28 4.61 -9.55 4.34
N ILE A 29 4.79 -8.55 3.47
CA ILE A 29 4.51 -8.63 2.03
C ILE A 29 5.82 -8.42 1.28
N LYS A 30 6.18 -9.35 0.39
CA LYS A 30 7.37 -9.22 -0.46
C LYS A 30 7.07 -8.19 -1.56
N LEU A 31 8.03 -7.30 -1.80
CA LEU A 31 8.01 -6.34 -2.89
C LEU A 31 8.98 -6.78 -3.98
N ARG A 32 8.71 -6.37 -5.21
CA ARG A 32 9.66 -6.45 -6.33
C ARG A 32 10.27 -5.06 -6.52
N LYS A 33 11.58 -5.00 -6.78
CA LYS A 33 12.22 -3.77 -7.22
C LYS A 33 12.23 -3.77 -8.74
N MET A 34 11.64 -2.75 -9.35
CA MET A 34 11.61 -2.56 -10.80
C MET A 34 12.98 -2.08 -11.30
N ILE A 35 13.20 -2.17 -12.62
CA ILE A 35 14.40 -1.63 -13.28
C ILE A 35 14.53 -0.12 -13.05
N THR A 36 13.40 0.59 -12.98
CA THR A 36 13.32 2.02 -12.63
C THR A 36 13.48 2.31 -11.14
N ASN A 37 13.93 1.34 -10.34
CA ASN A 37 14.09 1.39 -8.88
C ASN A 37 12.81 1.53 -8.03
N HIS A 38 11.64 1.75 -8.64
CA HIS A 38 10.36 1.73 -7.94
C HIS A 38 10.13 0.39 -7.24
N LEU A 39 9.47 0.45 -6.09
CA LEU A 39 9.00 -0.73 -5.39
C LEU A 39 7.60 -1.07 -5.91
N GLU A 40 7.39 -2.33 -6.20
CA GLU A 40 6.15 -2.84 -6.76
C GLU A 40 5.55 -3.91 -5.85
N VAL A 41 4.22 -3.93 -5.78
CA VAL A 41 3.44 -4.88 -5.02
C VAL A 41 2.29 -5.44 -5.86
N SER A 42 2.09 -6.76 -5.81
CA SER A 42 0.85 -7.40 -6.29
C SER A 42 -0.26 -7.17 -5.25
N ALA A 43 -1.42 -6.72 -5.73
CA ALA A 43 -2.61 -6.55 -4.94
C ALA A 43 -3.84 -7.05 -5.70
N LYS A 44 -4.91 -7.36 -4.96
CA LYS A 44 -6.21 -7.67 -5.53
C LYS A 44 -7.20 -6.57 -5.21
N ILE A 45 -7.85 -6.04 -6.25
CA ILE A 45 -8.98 -5.12 -6.13
C ILE A 45 -10.22 -5.88 -6.58
N ASN A 46 -11.23 -5.95 -5.72
CA ASN A 46 -12.48 -6.68 -5.95
C ASN A 46 -12.26 -8.15 -6.40
N GLY A 47 -11.19 -8.76 -5.89
CA GLY A 47 -10.81 -10.15 -6.18
C GLY A 47 -9.93 -10.34 -7.42
N VAL A 48 -9.76 -9.31 -8.24
CA VAL A 48 -8.94 -9.34 -9.46
C VAL A 48 -7.53 -8.86 -9.16
N GLU A 49 -6.54 -9.60 -9.64
CA GLU A 49 -5.12 -9.33 -9.40
C GLU A 49 -4.56 -8.26 -10.34
N GLY A 50 -3.70 -7.42 -9.78
CA GLY A 50 -2.99 -6.38 -10.50
C GLY A 50 -1.66 -6.01 -9.85
N THR A 51 -0.90 -5.20 -10.58
CA THR A 51 0.46 -4.79 -10.24
C THR A 51 0.50 -3.29 -9.96
N PHE A 52 1.04 -2.90 -8.81
CA PHE A 52 0.99 -1.52 -8.35
C PHE A 52 2.36 -1.00 -7.92
N ILE A 53 2.67 0.24 -8.26
CA ILE A 53 3.79 0.96 -7.65
C ILE A 53 3.43 1.30 -6.21
N LEU A 54 4.38 1.14 -5.29
CA LEU A 54 4.28 1.63 -3.93
C LEU A 54 4.84 3.05 -3.87
N ASP A 55 3.98 4.05 -3.68
CA ASP A 55 4.37 5.45 -3.75
C ASP A 55 3.95 6.21 -2.49
N THR A 56 4.93 6.58 -1.67
CA THR A 56 4.68 7.40 -0.48
C THR A 56 4.43 8.88 -0.81
N GLY A 57 4.74 9.32 -2.03
CA GLY A 57 4.49 10.68 -2.53
C GLY A 57 3.10 10.88 -3.10
N ALA A 58 2.37 9.81 -3.43
CA ALA A 58 0.98 9.89 -3.88
C ALA A 58 0.04 10.02 -2.68
N SER A 59 -0.84 11.03 -2.67
CA SER A 59 -1.82 11.22 -1.60
C SER A 59 -2.86 10.10 -1.56
N ASN A 60 -3.27 9.64 -2.73
CA ASN A 60 -4.32 8.65 -2.91
C ASN A 60 -3.83 7.47 -3.75
N SER A 61 -4.37 6.30 -3.43
CA SER A 61 -4.20 5.12 -4.26
C SER A 61 -5.06 5.25 -5.51
N CYS A 62 -4.56 4.75 -6.63
CA CYS A 62 -5.19 4.96 -7.92
C CYS A 62 -5.06 3.77 -8.87
N VAL A 63 -5.97 3.71 -9.84
CA VAL A 63 -6.05 2.69 -10.89
C VAL A 63 -6.23 3.38 -12.25
N GLY A 64 -5.71 2.77 -13.31
CA GLY A 64 -5.92 3.25 -14.68
C GLY A 64 -7.40 3.26 -15.08
N LEU A 65 -7.84 4.33 -15.75
CA LEU A 65 -9.21 4.45 -16.27
C LEU A 65 -9.57 3.34 -17.28
N ASP A 66 -8.59 2.81 -17.99
CA ASP A 66 -8.75 1.69 -18.92
C ASP A 66 -9.02 0.34 -18.23
N LEU A 67 -8.94 0.28 -16.89
CA LEU A 67 -9.03 -0.96 -16.11
C LEU A 67 -10.31 -1.09 -15.28
N LEU A 68 -11.30 -0.20 -15.49
CA LEU A 68 -12.56 -0.17 -14.74
C LEU A 68 -13.30 -1.51 -14.79
N GLU A 69 -13.53 -2.04 -16.00
CA GLU A 69 -14.23 -3.31 -16.20
C GLU A 69 -13.46 -4.48 -15.59
N ARG A 70 -12.13 -4.54 -15.84
CA ARG A 70 -11.27 -5.60 -15.32
C ARG A 70 -11.32 -5.67 -13.80
N PHE A 71 -11.23 -4.54 -13.09
CA PHE A 71 -11.29 -4.51 -11.62
C PHE A 71 -12.69 -4.39 -11.05
N LYS A 72 -13.74 -4.41 -11.88
CA LYS A 72 -15.15 -4.30 -11.46
C LYS A 72 -15.39 -3.03 -10.65
N LEU A 73 -14.83 -1.92 -11.11
CA LEU A 73 -14.93 -0.62 -10.46
C LEU A 73 -16.18 0.10 -10.95
N ILE A 74 -16.90 0.69 -10.01
CA ILE A 74 -17.96 1.66 -10.30
C ILE A 74 -17.31 3.03 -10.20
N SER A 75 -17.35 3.80 -11.28
CA SER A 75 -16.78 5.15 -11.34
C SER A 75 -17.85 6.22 -11.18
N GLU A 76 -17.51 7.24 -10.41
CA GLU A 76 -18.26 8.48 -10.30
C GLU A 76 -17.31 9.64 -10.61
N GLU A 77 -17.83 10.75 -11.14
CA GLU A 77 -17.03 11.97 -11.30
C GLU A 77 -16.45 12.42 -9.94
N SER A 78 -15.24 12.96 -10.00
CA SER A 78 -14.51 13.45 -8.84
C SER A 78 -14.19 14.92 -9.03
N GLU A 79 -14.52 15.74 -8.02
CA GLU A 79 -14.06 17.14 -7.96
C GLU A 79 -12.55 17.23 -7.68
N VAL A 80 -11.94 16.13 -7.25
CA VAL A 80 -10.49 16.04 -7.01
C VAL A 80 -9.78 15.93 -8.36
N LYS A 81 -8.77 16.77 -8.57
CA LYS A 81 -7.86 16.65 -9.71
C LYS A 81 -6.54 16.03 -9.28
N ALA A 82 -5.92 15.29 -10.20
CA ALA A 82 -4.58 14.75 -9.97
C ALA A 82 -3.52 15.81 -10.31
N ALA A 83 -2.43 15.74 -9.55
CA ALA A 83 -1.21 16.49 -9.80
C ALA A 83 -0.01 15.58 -9.58
N GLY A 84 1.05 15.80 -10.34
CA GLY A 84 2.29 15.06 -10.24
C GLY A 84 3.47 15.90 -10.72
N ALA A 85 4.67 15.34 -10.62
CA ALA A 85 5.86 15.99 -11.16
C ALA A 85 5.71 16.13 -12.69
N GLY A 86 5.43 17.34 -13.16
CA GLY A 86 5.33 17.68 -14.58
C GLY A 86 3.92 17.91 -15.13
N ALA A 87 2.86 17.65 -14.35
CA ALA A 87 1.48 17.94 -14.77
C ALA A 87 0.58 18.27 -13.56
N THR A 88 -0.31 19.24 -13.74
CA THR A 88 -1.36 19.60 -12.77
C THR A 88 -2.72 19.54 -13.44
N ASP A 89 -3.79 19.60 -12.64
CA ASP A 89 -5.18 19.69 -13.11
C ASP A 89 -5.65 18.53 -13.99
N MET A 90 -5.08 17.34 -13.83
CA MET A 90 -5.51 16.14 -14.56
C MET A 90 -6.89 15.70 -14.06
N GLU A 91 -7.81 15.45 -14.99
CA GLU A 91 -9.15 14.94 -14.67
C GLU A 91 -9.06 13.58 -13.99
N THR A 92 -9.88 13.40 -12.95
CA THR A 92 -9.98 12.11 -12.27
C THR A 92 -11.43 11.74 -12.02
N TYR A 93 -11.64 10.44 -11.87
CA TYR A 93 -12.86 9.86 -11.34
C TYR A 93 -12.53 9.21 -10.00
N LYS A 94 -13.55 8.80 -9.27
CA LYS A 94 -13.39 8.03 -8.04
C LYS A 94 -14.17 6.73 -8.12
N SER A 95 -13.62 5.70 -7.49
CA SER A 95 -14.36 4.49 -7.20
C SER A 95 -14.34 4.27 -5.70
N ILE A 96 -15.53 4.21 -5.10
CA ILE A 96 -15.69 4.08 -3.66
C ILE A 96 -16.04 2.65 -3.24
N ASN A 97 -15.84 2.36 -1.97
CA ASN A 97 -16.27 1.12 -1.33
C ASN A 97 -15.66 -0.19 -1.91
N ASN A 98 -14.43 -0.12 -2.45
CA ASN A 98 -13.76 -1.29 -3.04
C ASN A 98 -13.15 -2.22 -1.98
N ASN A 99 -12.89 -3.46 -2.38
CA ASN A 99 -12.17 -4.44 -1.58
C ASN A 99 -10.72 -4.55 -2.06
N LEU A 100 -9.78 -4.04 -1.26
CA LEU A 100 -8.34 -4.16 -1.51
C LEU A 100 -7.74 -5.28 -0.66
N LYS A 101 -6.92 -6.13 -1.27
CA LYS A 101 -6.12 -7.16 -0.59
C LYS A 101 -4.67 -7.12 -1.06
N ILE A 102 -3.74 -6.96 -0.11
CA ILE A 102 -2.29 -6.98 -0.37
C ILE A 102 -1.69 -8.11 0.46
N GLY A 103 -1.31 -9.22 -0.19
CA GLY A 103 -0.98 -10.46 0.52
C GLY A 103 -2.13 -10.89 1.44
N ASP A 104 -1.86 -11.09 2.74
CA ASP A 104 -2.90 -11.42 3.74
C ASP A 104 -3.55 -10.20 4.40
N TRP A 105 -3.12 -8.99 4.05
CA TRP A 105 -3.72 -7.76 4.54
C TRP A 105 -4.93 -7.39 3.68
N LYS A 106 -6.01 -6.95 4.33
CA LYS A 106 -7.29 -6.65 3.67
C LYS A 106 -7.79 -5.29 4.16
N LEU A 107 -8.27 -4.50 3.22
CA LEU A 107 -8.98 -3.25 3.46
C LEU A 107 -10.33 -3.32 2.73
N LYS A 108 -11.39 -3.22 3.52
CA LYS A 108 -12.73 -2.99 2.99
C LYS A 108 -12.96 -1.49 2.89
N SER A 109 -13.87 -1.10 2.01
CA SER A 109 -14.22 0.30 1.78
C SER A 109 -12.99 1.14 1.43
N CYS A 110 -12.23 0.64 0.46
CA CYS A 110 -11.10 1.35 -0.14
C CYS A 110 -11.64 2.28 -1.23
N ASP A 111 -11.35 3.55 -1.11
CA ASP A 111 -11.61 4.50 -2.17
C ASP A 111 -10.38 4.57 -3.06
N LEU A 112 -10.59 4.72 -4.36
CA LEU A 112 -9.54 4.75 -5.38
C LEU A 112 -9.79 5.94 -6.29
N VAL A 113 -8.74 6.68 -6.57
CA VAL A 113 -8.73 7.65 -7.67
C VAL A 113 -8.57 6.88 -8.98
N LEU A 114 -9.29 7.28 -10.01
CA LEU A 114 -9.20 6.72 -11.35
C LEU A 114 -8.68 7.81 -12.26
N PHE A 115 -7.56 7.58 -12.94
CA PHE A 115 -6.98 8.55 -13.86
C PHE A 115 -6.20 7.85 -14.97
N ASP A 116 -5.80 8.61 -15.99
CA ASP A 116 -5.03 8.06 -17.11
C ASP A 116 -3.57 7.80 -16.71
N LEU A 117 -3.18 6.53 -16.71
CA LEU A 117 -1.82 6.08 -16.43
C LEU A 117 -0.87 6.15 -17.63
N MET A 118 -1.30 6.69 -18.78
CA MET A 118 -0.50 6.74 -20.00
C MET A 118 0.87 7.37 -19.78
N HIS A 119 0.95 8.50 -19.08
CA HIS A 119 2.23 9.17 -18.80
C HIS A 119 3.16 8.29 -17.94
N VAL A 120 2.62 7.66 -16.91
CA VAL A 120 3.36 6.76 -16.01
C VAL A 120 3.87 5.54 -16.79
N ASN A 121 2.98 4.86 -17.51
CA ASN A 121 3.30 3.64 -18.25
C ASN A 121 4.21 3.90 -19.46
N THR A 122 4.14 5.09 -20.07
CA THR A 122 5.08 5.50 -21.12
C THR A 122 6.49 5.67 -20.55
N ALA A 123 6.64 6.37 -19.42
CA ALA A 123 7.94 6.54 -18.77
C ALA A 123 8.53 5.19 -18.32
N LEU A 124 7.72 4.29 -17.76
CA LEU A 124 8.17 2.94 -17.40
C LEU A 124 8.69 2.16 -18.62
N THR A 125 7.93 2.15 -19.71
CA THR A 125 8.29 1.38 -20.92
C THR A 125 9.49 1.95 -21.67
N GLN A 126 9.69 3.28 -21.65
CA GLN A 126 10.91 3.92 -22.18
C GLN A 126 12.19 3.44 -21.47
N HIS A 127 12.07 3.01 -20.21
CA HIS A 127 13.15 2.41 -19.42
C HIS A 127 13.09 0.88 -19.36
N ASN A 128 12.38 0.23 -20.30
CA ASN A 128 12.20 -1.21 -20.39
C ASN A 128 11.56 -1.86 -19.15
N ALA A 129 10.79 -1.11 -18.36
CA ALA A 129 10.02 -1.64 -17.26
C ALA A 129 8.60 -2.05 -17.70
N GLU A 130 8.04 -3.05 -17.03
CA GLU A 130 6.65 -3.47 -17.22
C GLU A 130 5.68 -2.35 -16.81
N LYS A 131 4.54 -2.28 -17.52
CA LYS A 131 3.42 -1.40 -17.14
C LYS A 131 2.81 -1.83 -15.81
N VAL A 132 2.21 -0.87 -15.12
CA VAL A 132 1.47 -1.10 -13.88
C VAL A 132 0.00 -0.77 -14.05
N ASP A 133 -0.82 -1.42 -13.23
CA ASP A 133 -2.27 -1.23 -13.20
C ASP A 133 -2.68 -0.03 -12.32
N GLY A 134 -1.76 0.46 -11.47
CA GLY A 134 -2.05 1.54 -10.53
C GLY A 134 -0.91 1.86 -9.57
N ILE A 135 -1.25 2.64 -8.55
CA ILE A 135 -0.35 3.09 -7.48
C ILE A 135 -1.04 2.87 -6.12
N ILE A 136 -0.30 2.34 -5.14
CA ILE A 136 -0.69 2.30 -3.74
C ILE A 136 -0.07 3.51 -3.03
N GLY A 137 -0.92 4.46 -2.69
CA GLY A 137 -0.58 5.76 -2.10
C GLY A 137 -0.67 5.81 -0.57
N ALA A 138 -0.49 7.02 -0.04
CA ALA A 138 -0.47 7.32 1.40
C ALA A 138 -1.76 6.88 2.11
N ASP A 139 -2.94 7.09 1.51
CA ASP A 139 -4.24 6.68 2.06
C ASP A 139 -4.32 5.20 2.49
N VAL A 140 -3.78 4.28 1.68
CA VAL A 140 -3.72 2.84 1.98
C VAL A 140 -2.56 2.54 2.94
N LEU A 141 -1.40 3.16 2.72
CA LEU A 141 -0.20 2.96 3.55
C LEU A 141 -0.42 3.38 5.00
N GLU A 142 -1.09 4.51 5.23
CA GLU A 142 -1.44 5.03 6.55
C GLU A 142 -2.46 4.14 7.25
N LYS A 143 -3.53 3.72 6.56
CA LYS A 143 -4.52 2.75 7.08
C LYS A 143 -3.83 1.45 7.49
N GLY A 144 -2.82 1.03 6.72
CA GLY A 144 -1.98 -0.13 7.01
C GLY A 144 -0.88 0.11 8.05
N LYS A 145 -0.67 1.34 8.53
CA LYS A 145 0.47 1.73 9.40
C LYS A 145 1.81 1.20 8.87
N ALA A 146 2.04 1.43 7.58
CA ALA A 146 3.07 0.79 6.79
C ALA A 146 4.49 0.96 7.37
N PHE A 147 5.29 -0.09 7.24
CA PHE A 147 6.75 -0.01 7.30
C PHE A 147 7.34 -0.58 6.03
N ILE A 148 8.28 0.13 5.43
CA ILE A 148 8.96 -0.30 4.20
C ILE A 148 10.42 -0.57 4.55
N ASP A 149 10.84 -1.83 4.39
CA ASP A 149 12.23 -2.25 4.50
C ASP A 149 12.78 -2.38 3.07
N TYR A 150 13.48 -1.34 2.61
CA TYR A 150 14.04 -1.25 1.25
C TYR A 150 15.11 -2.30 0.98
N ASP A 151 15.97 -2.56 1.96
CA ASP A 151 17.04 -3.57 1.87
C ASP A 151 16.42 -4.95 1.57
N LYS A 152 15.47 -5.35 2.42
CA LYS A 152 14.78 -6.65 2.28
C LYS A 152 13.70 -6.66 1.21
N LYS A 153 13.31 -5.50 0.67
CA LYS A 153 12.20 -5.30 -0.28
C LYS A 153 10.91 -5.86 0.30
N VAL A 154 10.52 -5.33 1.45
CA VAL A 154 9.36 -5.80 2.20
C VAL A 154 8.49 -4.65 2.65
N LEU A 155 7.19 -4.78 2.40
CA LEU A 155 6.16 -3.96 3.02
C LEU A 155 5.57 -4.71 4.21
N TYR A 156 5.46 -4.03 5.35
CA TYR A 156 4.73 -4.53 6.50
C TYR A 156 3.46 -3.72 6.72
N LEU A 157 2.31 -4.38 6.72
CA LEU A 157 1.00 -3.75 7.00
C LEU A 157 0.36 -4.36 8.24
N LYS A 158 -0.12 -3.52 9.15
CA LYS A 158 -0.76 -3.95 10.39
C LYS A 158 -2.18 -4.41 10.13
N LYS A 159 -2.54 -5.61 10.58
CA LYS A 159 -3.94 -6.06 10.55
C LYS A 159 -4.79 -5.17 11.46
N SER A 160 -5.92 -4.68 10.96
CA SER A 160 -6.91 -3.98 11.78
C SER A 160 -7.49 -4.93 12.84
N LYS A 161 -7.79 -4.39 14.02
CA LYS A 161 -8.48 -5.16 15.07
C LYS A 161 -9.93 -5.32 14.61
N LYS A 162 -10.46 -6.55 14.61
CA LYS A 162 -11.92 -6.73 14.49
C LYS A 162 -12.56 -5.97 15.65
N LYS A 163 -13.41 -4.98 15.37
CA LYS A 163 -14.30 -4.42 16.40
C LYS A 163 -15.15 -5.60 16.88
N LYS A 164 -15.12 -5.92 18.18
CA LYS A 164 -16.11 -6.84 18.75
C LYS A 164 -17.47 -6.17 18.52
N GLN A 165 -18.36 -6.80 17.77
CA GLN A 165 -19.76 -6.41 17.78
C GLN A 165 -20.21 -6.51 19.24
N ARG A 166 -20.54 -5.37 19.86
CA ARG A 166 -21.37 -5.39 21.06
C ARG A 166 -22.74 -5.78 20.54
N THR A 167 -23.13 -7.03 20.71
CA THR A 167 -24.53 -7.42 20.60
C THR A 167 -25.26 -6.62 21.68
N LEU A 168 -25.88 -5.50 21.29
CA LEU A 168 -26.94 -4.92 22.11
C LEU A 168 -28.11 -5.89 21.96
N SER A 169 -28.17 -6.88 22.85
CA SER A 169 -29.42 -7.58 23.09
C SER A 169 -30.40 -6.53 23.60
N LEU A 170 -31.36 -6.15 22.77
CA LEU A 170 -32.55 -5.44 23.24
C LEU A 170 -33.24 -6.36 24.26
N PRO A 171 -33.42 -5.93 25.51
CA PRO A 171 -34.24 -6.67 26.44
C PRO A 171 -35.70 -6.45 26.05
N PHE A 172 -36.27 -7.47 25.42
CA PHE A 172 -37.71 -7.69 25.14
C PHE A 172 -38.46 -6.59 24.37
#